data_AF-A0A7J7RCQ2-F1
#
_entry.id   AF-A0A7J7RCQ2-F1
#
_cell.length_a   1.000
_cell.length_b   1.000
_cell.length_c   1.000
_cell.angle_alpha   90.00
_cell.angle_beta   90.00
_cell.angle_gamma   90.00
#
_symmetry.space_group_name_H-M   'P 1'
#
loop_
_entity.id
_entity.type
_entity.pdbx_description
1 polymer ?
#
loop_
_entity_poly.entity_id
_entity_poly.type
_entity_poly.pdbx_seq_one_letter_code
_entity_poly.pdbx_strand_id
1 'polypeptide(L)'
;MLPSFWIPSLTPEAKATKLEKPSRTVTCPMSGKPLRMSDLTPVRFTPLDSSVDRVGLITRSERYVCAVTRDSLSNATPCAVLRPSGAVVTLECVEKLIRKDMVDPVNGEKLTDRDIIVLQRGGTGFAGSGVKLQAEKSRPVMQA
;
A
#
# COMPACT_ATOMS: atom_id res chain seq x y z
N MET A 1 -2.63 -3.70 45.23
CA MET A 1 -1.67 -4.82 45.21
C MET A 1 -1.38 -5.17 43.76
N LEU A 2 -0.11 -5.28 43.38
CA LEU A 2 0.30 -5.64 42.02
C LEU A 2 0.05 -7.14 41.78
N PRO A 3 -0.58 -7.55 40.67
CA PRO A 3 -0.73 -8.96 40.34
C PRO A 3 0.66 -9.56 40.09
N SER A 4 1.04 -10.55 40.91
CA SER A 4 2.32 -11.24 40.82
C SER A 4 2.14 -12.55 40.06
N PHE A 5 2.77 -12.62 38.89
CA PHE A 5 2.69 -13.76 37.96
C PHE A 5 3.10 -15.11 38.59
N TRP A 6 3.93 -15.09 39.62
CA TRP A 6 4.50 -16.28 40.28
C TRP A 6 3.60 -16.89 41.35
N ILE A 7 2.51 -16.22 41.74
CA ILE A 7 1.55 -16.74 42.71
C ILE A 7 0.45 -17.46 41.93
N PRO A 8 0.30 -18.80 42.05
CA PRO A 8 -0.67 -19.56 41.25
C PRO A 8 -2.11 -19.02 41.34
N SER A 9 -2.51 -18.46 42.50
CA SER A 9 -3.82 -17.86 42.74
C SER A 9 -4.00 -16.42 42.20
N LEU A 10 -2.92 -15.78 41.73
CA LEU A 10 -2.94 -14.46 41.07
C LEU A 10 -2.46 -14.54 39.62
N THR A 11 -2.27 -15.76 39.09
CA THR A 11 -2.14 -15.93 37.65
C THR A 11 -3.45 -15.46 37.02
N PRO A 12 -3.42 -14.55 36.02
CA PRO A 12 -4.61 -14.30 35.24
C PRO A 12 -4.92 -15.62 34.54
N GLU A 13 -5.88 -16.38 35.07
CA GLU A 13 -6.45 -17.53 34.37
C GLU A 13 -6.78 -17.03 32.97
N ALA A 14 -6.07 -17.56 31.98
CA ALA A 14 -6.32 -17.24 30.60
C ALA A 14 -7.75 -17.67 30.32
N LYS A 15 -8.70 -16.72 30.44
CA LYS A 15 -10.12 -16.91 30.10
C LYS A 15 -10.10 -17.65 28.78
N ALA A 16 -10.66 -18.86 28.75
CA ALA A 16 -10.67 -19.72 27.59
C ALA A 16 -11.04 -18.87 26.37
N THR A 17 -10.03 -18.55 25.56
CA THR A 17 -10.19 -17.61 24.46
C THR A 17 -11.22 -18.25 23.57
N LYS A 18 -12.41 -17.64 23.45
CA LYS A 18 -13.42 -18.08 22.49
C LYS A 18 -12.75 -18.00 21.13
N LEU A 19 -12.29 -19.14 20.62
CA LEU A 19 -11.75 -19.28 19.28
C LEU A 19 -12.92 -19.03 18.33
N GLU A 20 -13.07 -17.78 17.92
CA GLU A 20 -14.01 -17.45 16.87
C GLU A 20 -13.54 -18.11 15.59
N LYS A 21 -14.49 -18.70 14.85
CA LYS A 21 -14.18 -19.32 13.57
C LYS A 21 -13.50 -18.27 12.69
N PRO A 22 -12.32 -18.57 12.12
CA PRO A 22 -11.65 -17.63 11.24
C PRO A 22 -12.62 -17.24 10.12
N SER A 23 -12.70 -15.95 9.84
CA SER A 23 -13.59 -15.46 8.80
C SER A 23 -13.23 -16.10 7.47
N ARG A 24 -14.23 -16.57 6.73
CA ARG A 24 -14.03 -17.22 5.42
C ARG A 24 -13.72 -16.22 4.30
N THR A 25 -13.84 -14.94 4.60
CA THR A 25 -13.63 -13.85 3.65
C THR A 25 -12.19 -13.42 3.71
N VAL A 26 -11.47 -13.57 2.59
CA VAL A 26 -10.13 -13.01 2.43
C VAL A 26 -10.25 -11.48 2.49
N THR A 27 -9.58 -10.86 3.45
CA THR A 27 -9.54 -9.41 3.61
C THR A 27 -8.16 -8.85 3.28
N CYS A 28 -8.13 -7.62 2.79
CA CYS A 28 -6.89 -6.90 2.54
C CYS A 28 -6.21 -6.55 3.88
N PRO A 29 -4.92 -6.90 4.09
CA PRO A 29 -4.23 -6.66 5.37
C PRO A 29 -4.04 -5.17 5.70
N MET A 30 -4.09 -4.29 4.69
CA MET A 30 -3.94 -2.84 4.86
C MET A 30 -5.28 -2.10 5.08
N SER A 31 -6.38 -2.62 4.55
CA SER A 31 -7.67 -1.89 4.54
C SER A 31 -8.84 -2.63 5.19
N GLY A 32 -8.69 -3.92 5.53
CA GLY A 32 -9.75 -4.75 6.07
C GLY A 32 -10.91 -5.05 5.11
N LYS A 33 -10.87 -4.52 3.88
CA LYS A 33 -11.90 -4.73 2.86
C LYS A 33 -11.85 -6.16 2.30
N PRO A 34 -12.99 -6.76 1.91
CA PRO A 34 -13.00 -8.05 1.24
C PRO A 34 -12.24 -7.95 -0.09
N LEU A 35 -11.36 -8.93 -0.34
CA LEU A 35 -10.50 -8.98 -1.52
C LEU A 35 -10.84 -10.22 -2.34
N ARG A 36 -11.19 -10.04 -3.61
CA ARG A 36 -11.40 -11.13 -4.56
C ARG A 36 -10.27 -11.17 -5.57
N MET A 37 -10.04 -12.34 -6.17
CA MET A 37 -9.00 -12.51 -7.20
C MET A 37 -9.23 -11.61 -8.42
N SER A 38 -10.50 -11.32 -8.75
CA SER A 38 -10.90 -10.40 -9.82
C SER A 38 -10.46 -8.95 -9.59
N ASP A 39 -10.22 -8.58 -8.34
CA ASP A 39 -9.88 -7.20 -7.95
C ASP A 39 -8.37 -6.98 -7.97
N LEU A 40 -7.59 -8.06 -8.13
CA LEU A 40 -6.14 -8.00 -8.21
C LEU A 40 -5.70 -7.63 -9.61
N THR A 41 -4.93 -6.56 -9.69
CA THR A 41 -4.33 -6.08 -10.92
C THR A 41 -2.83 -6.39 -10.90
N PRO A 42 -2.26 -6.99 -11.96
CA PRO A 42 -0.81 -7.18 -12.04
C PRO A 42 -0.13 -5.81 -12.13
N VAL A 43 0.90 -5.57 -11.30
CA VAL A 43 1.68 -4.33 -11.35
C VAL A 43 3.01 -4.61 -12.04
N ARG A 44 3.29 -3.89 -13.12
CA ARG A 44 4.50 -4.01 -13.94
C ARG A 44 5.29 -2.70 -13.87
N PHE A 45 6.43 -2.76 -13.22
CA PHE A 45 7.38 -1.66 -13.20
C PHE A 45 8.35 -1.78 -14.37
N THR A 46 8.55 -0.69 -15.10
CA THR A 46 9.53 -0.62 -16.18
C THR A 46 10.90 -0.27 -15.59
N PRO A 47 11.93 -1.12 -15.77
CA PRO A 47 13.29 -0.80 -15.30
C PRO A 47 13.89 0.35 -16.12
N LEU A 48 14.73 1.18 -15.47
CA LEU A 48 15.47 2.26 -16.15
C LEU A 48 16.43 1.72 -17.22
N ASP A 49 17.06 0.59 -16.93
CA ASP A 49 18.00 -0.09 -17.81
C ASP A 49 17.59 -1.54 -17.95
N SER A 50 17.16 -1.94 -19.16
CA SER A 50 16.75 -3.31 -19.46
C SER A 50 17.92 -4.29 -19.53
N SER A 51 19.17 -3.80 -19.53
CA SER A 51 20.37 -4.62 -19.62
C SER A 51 20.93 -5.05 -18.27
N VAL A 52 20.44 -4.48 -17.17
CA VAL A 52 20.98 -4.69 -15.82
C VAL A 52 20.18 -5.75 -15.07
N ASP A 53 20.88 -6.74 -14.53
CA ASP A 53 20.29 -7.79 -13.70
C ASP A 53 19.57 -7.22 -12.47
N ARG A 54 18.59 -7.98 -11.96
CA ARG A 54 17.79 -7.63 -10.76
C ARG A 54 18.64 -7.21 -9.56
N VAL A 55 19.84 -7.77 -9.42
CA VAL A 55 20.78 -7.44 -8.33
C VAL A 55 21.42 -6.06 -8.55
N GLY A 56 21.82 -5.73 -9.77
CA GLY A 56 22.39 -4.42 -10.10
C GLY A 56 21.39 -3.27 -9.99
N LEU A 57 20.10 -3.55 -10.22
CA LEU A 57 19.02 -2.61 -9.98
C LEU A 57 18.87 -2.26 -8.49
N ILE A 58 19.07 -3.22 -7.57
CA ILE A 58 18.93 -2.97 -6.12
C ILE A 58 19.97 -1.97 -5.61
N THR A 59 21.16 -1.94 -6.18
CA THR A 59 22.22 -1.04 -5.71
C THR A 59 22.01 0.40 -6.16
N ARG A 60 21.17 0.64 -7.18
CA ARG A 60 20.90 1.99 -7.71
C ARG A 60 19.80 2.71 -6.94
N SER A 61 19.95 4.02 -6.80
CA SER A 61 18.95 4.92 -6.23
C SER A 61 17.73 5.06 -7.14
N GLU A 62 17.94 5.07 -8.45
CA GLU A 62 16.90 5.14 -9.47
C GLU A 62 16.80 3.81 -10.21
N ARG A 63 15.71 3.08 -9.97
CA ARG A 63 15.54 1.69 -10.44
C ARG A 63 14.48 1.56 -11.52
N TYR A 64 13.41 2.35 -11.40
CA TYR A 64 12.21 2.23 -12.22
C TYR A 64 11.86 3.56 -12.86
N VAL A 65 11.19 3.48 -14.00
CA VAL A 65 10.76 4.63 -14.78
C VAL A 65 9.27 4.55 -15.10
N CYS A 66 8.67 5.72 -15.33
CA CYS A 66 7.33 5.84 -15.88
C CYS A 66 7.25 5.17 -17.25
N ALA A 67 6.20 4.38 -17.51
CA ALA A 67 6.03 3.69 -18.79
C ALA A 67 5.87 4.64 -19.99
N VAL A 68 5.43 5.89 -19.76
CA VAL A 68 5.11 6.87 -20.81
C VAL A 68 6.22 7.91 -20.97
N THR A 69 6.52 8.66 -19.91
CA THR A 69 7.50 9.74 -19.96
C THR A 69 8.94 9.29 -19.75
N ARG A 70 9.15 8.06 -19.27
CA ARG A 70 10.45 7.54 -18.82
C ARG A 70 11.11 8.35 -17.70
N ASP A 71 10.34 9.18 -16.99
CA ASP A 71 10.82 9.86 -15.78
C ASP A 71 11.13 8.84 -14.68
N SER A 72 12.17 9.10 -13.88
CA SER A 72 12.55 8.23 -12.78
C SER A 72 11.48 8.23 -11.67
N LEU A 73 11.07 7.04 -11.24
CA LEU A 73 10.10 6.87 -10.16
C LEU A 73 10.83 6.89 -8.83
N SER A 74 10.49 7.86 -7.99
CA SER A 74 11.00 8.02 -6.63
C SER A 74 9.85 7.93 -5.61
N ASN A 75 10.18 7.73 -4.33
CA ASN A 75 9.18 7.72 -3.25
C ASN A 75 8.44 9.05 -3.09
N ALA A 76 9.04 10.16 -3.57
CA ALA A 76 8.42 11.48 -3.55
C ALA A 76 7.42 11.69 -4.70
N THR A 77 7.62 11.04 -5.84
CA THR A 77 6.79 11.23 -7.03
C THR A 77 5.46 10.47 -6.87
N PRO A 78 4.31 11.14 -7.01
CA PRO A 78 3.02 10.45 -6.96
C PRO A 78 2.84 9.58 -8.19
N CYS A 79 2.45 8.33 -7.97
CA CYS A 79 2.30 7.33 -9.03
C CYS A 79 0.90 6.73 -9.03
N ALA A 80 0.45 6.26 -10.18
CA ALA A 80 -0.76 5.45 -10.35
C ALA A 80 -0.47 4.23 -11.22
N VAL A 81 -1.28 3.19 -11.04
CA VAL A 81 -1.29 2.00 -11.88
C VAL A 81 -2.53 2.03 -12.75
N LEU A 82 -2.37 1.69 -14.02
CA LEU A 82 -3.48 1.46 -14.94
C LEU A 82 -3.90 0.00 -14.86
N ARG A 83 -5.18 -0.27 -14.56
CA ARG A 83 -5.72 -1.64 -14.48
C ARG A 83 -5.48 -2.51 -15.73
N PRO A 84 -5.67 -2.00 -16.96
CA PRO A 84 -5.65 -2.84 -18.15
C PRO A 84 -4.22 -3.32 -18.51
N SER A 85 -3.25 -2.41 -18.55
CA SER A 85 -1.85 -2.73 -18.84
C SER A 85 -1.04 -3.19 -17.61
N GLY A 86 -1.49 -2.82 -16.41
CA GLY A 86 -0.71 -2.98 -15.18
C GLY A 86 0.50 -2.05 -15.10
N ALA A 87 0.65 -1.11 -16.04
CA ALA A 87 1.80 -0.23 -16.11
C ALA A 87 1.73 0.87 -15.03
N VAL A 88 2.91 1.22 -14.50
CA VAL A 88 3.06 2.30 -13.52
C VAL A 88 3.39 3.60 -14.23
N VAL A 89 2.59 4.63 -13.95
CA VAL A 89 2.70 5.97 -14.53
C VAL A 89 2.71 7.03 -13.43
N THR A 90 3.33 8.19 -13.70
CA THR A 90 3.25 9.33 -12.78
C THR A 90 1.86 9.97 -12.83
N LEU A 91 1.41 10.55 -11.71
CA LEU A 91 0.11 11.24 -11.70
C LEU A 91 0.06 12.41 -12.68
N GLU A 92 1.19 13.07 -12.95
CA GLU A 92 1.25 14.12 -13.95
C GLU A 92 0.89 13.62 -15.36
N CYS A 93 1.35 12.42 -15.73
CA CYS A 93 0.97 11.80 -17.00
C CYS A 93 -0.52 11.49 -17.01
N VAL A 94 -1.06 11.02 -15.88
CA VAL A 94 -2.49 10.70 -15.77
C VAL A 94 -3.34 11.95 -15.98
N GLU A 95 -2.99 13.06 -15.34
CA GLU A 95 -3.76 14.30 -15.41
C GLU A 95 -3.64 15.01 -16.77
N LYS A 96 -2.43 15.05 -17.34
CA LYS A 96 -2.16 15.83 -18.57
C LYS A 96 -2.49 15.08 -19.86
N LEU A 97 -2.32 13.75 -19.88
CA LEU A 97 -2.47 12.91 -21.06
C LEU A 97 -3.68 11.98 -20.92
N ILE A 98 -3.65 11.06 -19.95
CA ILE A 98 -4.60 9.94 -19.89
C ILE A 98 -6.03 10.43 -19.61
N ARG A 99 -6.22 11.48 -18.80
CA ARG A 99 -7.55 12.04 -18.52
C ARG A 99 -8.21 12.70 -19.72
N LYS A 100 -7.44 13.14 -20.72
CA LYS A 100 -8.01 13.77 -21.93
C LYS A 100 -8.52 12.72 -22.89
N ASP A 101 -7.71 11.70 -23.14
CA ASP A 101 -8.01 10.68 -24.15
C ASP A 101 -8.78 9.49 -23.55
N MET A 102 -8.68 9.26 -22.23
CA MET A 102 -9.24 8.10 -21.51
C MET A 102 -8.87 6.76 -22.16
N VAL A 103 -7.64 6.68 -22.67
CA VAL A 103 -7.05 5.51 -23.30
C VAL A 103 -5.69 5.23 -22.69
N ASP A 104 -5.35 3.96 -22.59
CA ASP A 104 -4.09 3.50 -22.03
C ASP A 104 -3.01 3.65 -23.11
N PRO A 105 -1.94 4.41 -22.86
CA PRO A 105 -0.90 4.66 -23.85
C PRO A 105 -0.06 3.42 -24.20
N VAL A 106 -0.12 2.34 -23.41
CA VAL A 106 0.71 1.15 -23.62
C VAL A 106 0.00 0.10 -24.46
N ASN A 107 -1.29 -0.15 -24.19
CA ASN A 107 -2.07 -1.19 -24.88
C ASN A 107 -3.21 -0.63 -25.76
N GLY A 108 -3.51 0.67 -25.68
CA GLY A 108 -4.57 1.31 -26.47
C GLY A 108 -5.99 0.98 -25.99
N GLU A 109 -6.16 0.38 -24.81
CA GLU A 109 -7.48 0.05 -24.28
C GLU A 109 -8.14 1.26 -23.62
N LYS A 110 -9.47 1.32 -23.65
CA LYS A 110 -10.24 2.40 -23.02
C LYS A 110 -10.16 2.27 -21.49
N LEU A 111 -9.84 3.37 -20.81
CA LEU A 111 -9.87 3.45 -19.35
C LEU A 111 -11.16 4.05 -18.84
N THR A 112 -11.54 3.61 -17.64
CA THR A 112 -12.48 4.34 -16.78
C THR A 112 -11.74 4.91 -15.57
N ASP A 113 -12.33 5.89 -14.89
CA ASP A 113 -11.76 6.46 -13.65
C ASP A 113 -11.50 5.40 -12.56
N ARG A 114 -12.24 4.27 -12.59
CA ARG A 114 -12.07 3.17 -11.65
C ARG A 114 -10.84 2.31 -11.93
N ASP A 115 -10.31 2.39 -13.15
CA ASP A 115 -9.14 1.64 -13.60
C ASP A 115 -7.83 2.38 -13.26
N ILE A 116 -7.92 3.64 -12.84
CA ILE A 116 -6.79 4.44 -12.38
C ILE A 116 -6.63 4.23 -10.88
N ILE A 117 -5.65 3.43 -10.49
CA ILE A 117 -5.39 3.10 -9.09
C ILE A 117 -4.23 3.96 -8.60
N VAL A 118 -4.53 4.99 -7.80
CA VAL A 118 -3.50 5.86 -7.20
C VAL A 118 -2.74 5.10 -6.12
N LEU A 119 -1.42 5.02 -6.27
CA LEU A 119 -0.56 4.37 -5.28
C LEU A 119 -0.39 5.27 -4.07
N GLN A 120 -0.53 4.66 -2.89
CA GLN A 120 -0.24 5.34 -1.63
C GLN A 120 1.27 5.49 -1.46
N ARG A 121 1.70 6.69 -1.05
CA ARG A 121 3.10 6.97 -0.76
C ARG A 121 3.48 6.32 0.57
N GLY A 122 4.61 5.62 0.60
CA GLY A 122 5.15 5.07 1.84
C GLY A 122 5.60 6.19 2.78
N GLY A 123 5.07 6.23 4.00
CA GLY A 123 5.63 7.04 5.09
C GLY A 123 6.85 6.35 5.70
N THR A 124 7.88 7.11 6.06
CA THR A 124 8.98 6.60 6.88
C THR A 124 8.43 6.31 8.29
N GLY A 125 8.88 5.21 8.90
CA GLY A 125 8.25 4.46 9.99
C GLY A 125 7.98 5.15 11.35
N PHE A 126 7.84 6.48 11.40
CA PHE A 126 7.50 7.21 12.63
C PHE A 126 6.28 8.14 12.49
N ALA A 127 5.91 8.53 11.28
CA ALA A 127 4.71 9.30 11.01
C ALA A 127 3.99 8.70 9.81
N GLY A 128 2.76 8.24 10.01
CA GLY A 128 1.91 7.79 8.91
C GLY A 128 1.67 8.94 7.94
N SER A 129 2.41 8.98 6.85
CA SER A 129 2.14 9.88 5.73
C SER A 129 0.86 9.40 5.04
N GLY A 130 -0.17 10.26 4.96
CA GLY A 130 -1.39 9.99 4.18
C GLY A 130 -2.51 9.21 4.88
N VAL A 131 -2.37 8.90 6.17
CA VAL A 131 -3.45 8.28 6.97
C VAL A 131 -4.00 9.33 7.94
N LYS A 132 -5.31 9.28 8.29
CA LYS A 132 -5.93 10.14 9.32
C LYS A 132 -5.13 10.03 10.63
N LEU A 133 -4.22 10.97 10.85
CA LEU A 133 -3.42 11.06 12.08
C LEU A 133 -4.37 11.44 13.22
N GLN A 134 -4.61 10.51 14.13
CA GLN A 134 -5.32 10.77 15.37
C GLN A 134 -4.29 10.93 16.49
N ALA A 135 -4.25 12.11 17.10
CA ALA A 135 -3.44 12.36 18.27
C ALA A 135 -4.30 12.09 19.51
N GLU A 136 -3.98 11.02 20.25
CA GLU A 136 -4.62 10.72 21.53
C GLU A 136 -3.66 11.04 22.68
N LYS A 137 -4.08 11.94 23.57
CA LYS A 137 -3.29 12.37 24.73
C LYS A 137 -3.74 11.58 25.96
N SER A 138 -3.00 10.54 26.32
CA SER A 138 -3.20 9.84 27.58
C SER A 138 -2.53 10.61 28.73
N ARG A 139 -3.31 10.99 29.76
CA ARG A 139 -2.78 11.53 31.02
C ARG A 139 -3.12 10.52 32.12
N PRO A 140 -2.15 10.07 32.93
CA PRO A 140 -2.46 9.24 34.08
C PRO A 140 -3.25 10.09 35.09
N VAL A 141 -4.49 9.68 35.37
CA VAL A 141 -5.28 10.21 36.49
C VAL A 141 -5.14 9.22 37.64
N MET A 142 -4.58 9.69 38.75
CA MET A 142 -4.55 8.95 40.01
C MET A 142 -5.99 8.89 40.53
N GLN A 143 -6.59 7.69 40.56
CA GLN A 143 -7.86 7.48 41.25
C GLN A 143 -7.59 7.51 42.75
N ALA A 144 -8.33 8.38 43.45
CA ALA A 144 -8.33 8.51 44.90
C ALA A 144 -9.02 7.31 45.57
#